data_AF-A0A381A0Y9-F1
#
_entry.id   AF-A0A381A0Y9-F1
#
_cell.length_a   1.000
_cell.length_b   1.000
_cell.length_c   1.000
_cell.angle_alpha   90.00
_cell.angle_beta   90.00
_cell.angle_gamma   90.00
#
_symmetry.space_group_name_H-M   'P 1'
#
loop_
_entity.id
_entity.type
_entity.pdbx_description
1 polymer ?
#
loop_
_entity_poly.entity_id
_entity_poly.type
_entity_poly.pdbx_seq_one_letter_code
_entity_poly.pdbx_strand_id
1 'polypeptide(L)'
;MYGAARDVAPPVLRAVLAALDLPAATPAQTADTLARWRARPPAMLTARAGGMLRVPGDTATRYAIELDDGQVAHGLAEPDGAGGLALRAPRQPGYHTLRLGSASIALAVAPPRTPRPPRARQAWAWD
;
A
#
# COMPACT_ATOMS: atom_id res chain seq x y z
N MET A 1 29.32 10.17 -21.12
CA MET A 1 28.07 10.89 -20.80
C MET A 1 27.17 9.95 -20.01
N TYR A 2 26.87 10.28 -18.75
CA TYR A 2 25.98 9.48 -17.88
C TYR A 2 24.55 10.07 -17.92
N GLY A 3 23.52 9.26 -17.66
CA GLY A 3 22.12 9.72 -17.62
C GLY A 3 21.29 9.54 -18.90
N ALA A 4 21.74 8.75 -19.88
CA ALA A 4 20.93 8.41 -21.05
C ALA A 4 19.82 7.38 -20.72
N ALA A 5 18.63 7.55 -21.30
CA ALA A 5 17.54 6.58 -21.21
C ALA A 5 17.97 5.22 -21.79
N ARG A 6 17.49 4.13 -21.18
CA ARG A 6 17.82 2.76 -21.60
C ARG A 6 16.58 1.88 -21.52
N ASP A 7 16.32 1.14 -22.59
CA ASP A 7 15.30 0.10 -22.60
C ASP A 7 15.87 -1.20 -22.05
N VAL A 8 15.08 -1.87 -21.21
CA VAL A 8 15.43 -3.19 -20.67
C VAL A 8 14.89 -4.25 -21.63
N ALA A 9 15.77 -5.11 -22.12
CA ALA A 9 15.39 -6.18 -23.04
C ALA A 9 14.39 -7.17 -22.38
N PRO A 10 13.38 -7.68 -23.11
CA PRO A 10 12.39 -8.58 -22.55
C PRO A 10 12.94 -9.81 -21.79
N PRO A 11 14.04 -10.47 -22.21
CA PRO A 11 14.61 -11.59 -21.45
C PRO A 11 15.07 -11.20 -20.04
N VAL A 12 15.57 -9.99 -19.85
CA VAL A 12 16.01 -9.48 -18.54
C VAL A 12 14.80 -9.27 -17.63
N LEU A 13 13.72 -8.66 -18.14
CA LEU A 13 12.48 -8.51 -17.38
C LEU A 13 11.90 -9.86 -16.94
N ARG A 14 11.93 -10.86 -17.84
CA ARG A 14 11.48 -12.23 -17.50
C ARG A 14 12.32 -12.87 -16.40
N ALA A 15 13.64 -12.68 -16.44
CA ALA A 15 14.53 -13.19 -15.40
C ALA A 15 14.27 -12.55 -14.03
N VAL A 16 14.05 -11.22 -14.00
CA VAL A 16 13.70 -10.51 -12.76
C VAL A 16 12.35 -10.97 -12.21
N LEU A 17 11.33 -11.12 -13.08
CA LEU A 17 10.02 -11.62 -12.66
C LEU A 17 10.12 -13.05 -12.09
N ALA A 18 10.90 -13.92 -12.74
CA ALA A 18 11.14 -15.26 -12.20
C ALA A 18 11.83 -15.24 -10.83
N ALA A 19 12.79 -14.33 -10.60
CA ALA A 19 13.44 -14.16 -9.31
C ALA A 19 12.51 -13.59 -8.21
N LEU A 20 11.37 -13.01 -8.59
CA LEU A 20 10.31 -12.55 -7.68
C LEU A 20 9.18 -13.57 -7.53
N ASP A 21 9.38 -14.82 -7.97
CA ASP A 21 8.36 -15.87 -8.01
C ASP A 21 7.11 -15.50 -8.82
N LEU A 22 7.31 -14.75 -9.91
CA LEU A 22 6.29 -14.35 -10.87
C LEU A 22 6.59 -14.99 -12.24
N PRO A 23 6.09 -16.21 -12.52
CA PRO A 23 6.36 -16.91 -13.78
C PRO A 23 5.94 -16.08 -15.00
N ALA A 24 6.87 -15.86 -15.92
CA ALA A 24 6.67 -15.03 -17.13
C ALA A 24 7.52 -15.51 -18.33
N ALA A 25 7.94 -16.77 -18.35
CA ALA A 25 8.81 -17.30 -19.40
C ALA A 25 8.08 -17.43 -20.76
N THR A 26 6.75 -17.53 -20.74
CA THR A 26 5.90 -17.60 -21.95
C THR A 26 4.77 -16.56 -21.90
N PRO A 27 4.19 -16.17 -23.04
CA PRO A 27 3.04 -15.26 -23.06
C PRO A 27 1.85 -15.75 -22.22
N ALA A 28 1.60 -17.06 -22.21
CA ALA A 28 0.54 -17.67 -21.39
C ALA A 28 0.84 -17.52 -19.89
N GLN A 29 2.07 -17.77 -19.45
CA GLN A 29 2.48 -17.54 -18.06
C GLN A 29 2.34 -16.08 -17.66
N THR A 30 2.74 -15.15 -18.53
CA THR A 30 2.60 -13.71 -18.27
C THR A 30 1.13 -13.31 -18.08
N ALA A 31 0.24 -13.77 -18.96
CA ALA A 31 -1.18 -13.46 -18.88
C ALA A 31 -1.81 -14.02 -17.59
N ASP A 32 -1.49 -15.26 -17.25
CA ASP A 32 -1.95 -15.96 -16.05
C ASP A 32 -1.42 -15.31 -14.76
N THR A 33 -0.12 -15.01 -14.69
CA THR A 33 0.50 -14.29 -13.56
C THR A 33 -0.12 -12.90 -13.38
N LEU A 34 -0.36 -12.16 -14.47
CA LEU A 34 -1.00 -10.85 -14.40
C LEU A 34 -2.45 -10.94 -13.92
N ALA A 35 -3.22 -11.93 -14.40
CA ALA A 35 -4.60 -12.16 -13.98
C ALA A 35 -4.66 -12.48 -12.47
N ARG A 36 -3.81 -13.41 -12.00
CA ARG A 36 -3.70 -13.72 -10.56
C ARG A 36 -3.30 -12.50 -9.75
N TRP A 37 -2.33 -11.71 -10.21
CA TRP A 37 -1.86 -10.55 -9.46
C TRP A 37 -2.93 -9.47 -9.33
N ARG A 38 -3.70 -9.21 -10.39
CA ARG A 38 -4.83 -8.26 -10.36
C ARG A 38 -5.99 -8.70 -9.46
N ALA A 39 -6.21 -10.00 -9.34
CA ALA A 39 -7.26 -10.55 -8.48
C ALA A 39 -6.87 -10.59 -6.99
N ARG A 40 -5.58 -10.43 -6.65
CA ARG A 40 -5.12 -10.48 -5.26
C ARG A 40 -5.47 -9.16 -4.55
N PRO A 41 -6.12 -9.22 -3.38
CA PRO A 41 -6.27 -8.03 -2.55
C PRO A 41 -4.88 -7.55 -2.09
N PRO A 42 -4.71 -6.24 -1.84
CA PRO A 42 -3.46 -5.72 -1.29
C PRO A 42 -3.20 -6.35 0.08
N ALA A 43 -1.97 -6.78 0.33
CA ALA A 43 -1.60 -7.32 1.63
C ALA A 43 -1.64 -6.25 2.74
N MET A 44 -1.34 -5.00 2.36
CA MET A 44 -1.36 -3.84 3.25
C MET A 44 -1.73 -2.60 2.46
N LEU A 45 -2.45 -1.70 3.12
CA LEU A 45 -2.71 -0.35 2.68
C LEU A 45 -1.90 0.63 3.52
N THR A 46 -1.47 1.73 2.89
CA THR A 46 -0.72 2.78 3.58
C THR A 46 -1.41 4.12 3.39
N ALA A 47 -1.53 4.91 4.46
CA ALA A 47 -2.08 6.26 4.40
C ALA A 47 -1.28 7.23 5.26
N ARG A 48 -1.42 8.53 4.99
CA ARG A 48 -1.01 9.56 5.94
C ARG A 48 -2.09 9.71 7.01
N ALA A 49 -1.69 10.06 8.22
CA ALA A 49 -2.60 10.37 9.33
C ALA A 49 -3.70 11.35 8.88
N GLY A 50 -4.97 10.93 8.99
CA GLY A 50 -6.13 11.70 8.57
C GLY A 50 -6.24 11.94 7.06
N GLY A 51 -5.44 11.27 6.22
CA GLY A 51 -5.53 11.34 4.77
C GLY A 51 -6.70 10.55 4.20
N MET A 52 -6.92 10.69 2.89
CA MET A 52 -7.87 9.85 2.16
C MET A 52 -7.20 8.53 1.78
N LEU A 53 -7.88 7.42 2.05
CA LEU A 53 -7.48 6.08 1.66
C LEU A 53 -8.45 5.56 0.59
N ARG A 54 -7.88 5.01 -0.47
CA ARG A 54 -8.63 4.40 -1.56
C ARG A 54 -8.58 2.89 -1.42
N VAL A 55 -9.74 2.23 -1.49
CA VAL A 55 -9.86 0.77 -1.34
C VAL A 55 -10.67 0.17 -2.50
N PRO A 56 -10.45 -1.11 -2.85
CA PRO A 56 -11.23 -1.77 -3.89
C PRO A 56 -12.72 -1.83 -3.52
N GLY A 57 -13.59 -1.59 -4.50
CA GLY A 57 -15.05 -1.65 -4.37
C GLY A 57 -15.73 -0.54 -5.18
N ASP A 58 -17.00 -0.75 -5.52
CA ASP A 58 -17.81 0.20 -6.30
C ASP A 58 -19.08 0.65 -5.57
N THR A 59 -19.43 -0.04 -4.49
CA THR A 59 -20.65 0.17 -3.72
C THR A 59 -20.32 0.67 -2.33
N ALA A 60 -21.06 1.68 -1.86
CA ALA A 60 -20.89 2.24 -0.52
C ALA A 60 -20.96 1.12 0.54
N THR A 61 -19.92 1.01 1.36
CA THR A 61 -19.72 -0.15 2.25
C THR A 61 -19.31 0.30 3.65
N ARG A 62 -19.97 -0.24 4.68
CA ARG A 62 -19.57 0.01 6.07
C ARG A 62 -18.22 -0.63 6.36
N TYR A 63 -17.39 0.07 7.12
CA TYR A 63 -16.09 -0.44 7.57
C TYR A 63 -15.91 -0.30 9.07
N ALA A 64 -14.96 -1.07 9.60
CA ALA A 64 -14.40 -0.91 10.93
C ALA A 64 -12.87 -0.89 10.84
N ILE A 65 -12.22 -0.04 11.62
CA ILE A 65 -10.77 0.00 11.77
C ILE A 65 -10.45 -0.31 13.22
N GLU A 66 -9.83 -1.45 13.46
CA GLU A 66 -9.26 -1.82 14.75
C GLU A 66 -7.90 -1.10 14.88
N LEU A 67 -7.83 -0.15 15.82
CA LEU A 67 -6.64 0.65 16.11
C LEU A 67 -5.67 -0.14 17.00
N ASP A 68 -4.39 0.26 17.00
CA ASP A 68 -3.31 -0.43 17.72
C ASP A 68 -3.51 -0.43 19.24
N ASP A 69 -4.28 0.53 19.74
CA ASP A 69 -4.65 0.64 21.16
C ASP A 69 -5.91 -0.16 21.52
N GLY A 70 -6.46 -0.92 20.58
CA GLY A 70 -7.65 -1.75 20.75
C GLY A 70 -8.98 -1.01 20.56
N GLN A 71 -8.97 0.30 20.28
CA GLN A 71 -10.19 1.02 19.92
C GLN A 71 -10.67 0.64 18.52
N VAL A 72 -11.97 0.80 18.26
CA VAL A 72 -12.55 0.54 16.93
C VAL A 72 -13.21 1.79 16.39
N ALA A 73 -12.77 2.24 15.21
CA ALA A 73 -13.38 3.34 14.48
C ALA A 73 -14.30 2.79 13.38
N HIS A 74 -15.53 3.28 13.29
CA HIS A 74 -16.50 2.87 12.27
C HIS A 74 -16.76 3.99 11.25
N GLY A 75 -17.15 3.61 10.04
CA GLY A 75 -17.57 4.58 9.04
C GLY A 75 -18.21 3.95 7.81
N LEU A 76 -18.47 4.79 6.81
CA LEU A 76 -18.93 4.40 5.49
C LEU A 76 -17.86 4.76 4.48
N ALA A 77 -17.41 3.78 3.70
CA ALA A 77 -16.56 4.01 2.53
C ALA A 77 -17.48 4.31 1.35
N GLU A 78 -17.24 5.41 0.65
CA GLU A 78 -18.12 5.90 -0.42
C GLU A 78 -17.45 5.76 -1.78
N PRO A 79 -18.20 5.54 -2.88
CA PRO A 79 -17.62 5.50 -4.23
C PRO A 79 -16.86 6.77 -4.56
N ASP A 80 -15.65 6.61 -5.09
CA ASP A 80 -14.76 7.74 -5.45
C ASP A 80 -14.93 8.24 -6.90
N GLY A 81 -15.86 7.64 -7.65
CA GLY A 81 -16.13 7.98 -9.06
C GLY A 81 -15.12 7.43 -10.07
N ALA A 82 -14.08 6.72 -9.64
CA ALA A 82 -13.03 6.16 -10.49
C ALA A 82 -12.87 4.63 -10.30
N GLY A 83 -13.91 3.95 -9.82
CA GLY A 83 -13.93 2.49 -9.63
C GLY A 83 -13.32 2.00 -8.31
N GLY A 84 -13.27 2.87 -7.30
CA GLY A 84 -12.87 2.52 -5.93
C GLY A 84 -13.81 3.12 -4.90
N LEU A 85 -13.54 2.82 -3.63
CA LEU A 85 -14.14 3.50 -2.49
C LEU A 85 -13.11 4.39 -1.79
N ALA A 86 -13.58 5.50 -1.25
CA ALA A 86 -12.81 6.43 -0.44
C ALA A 86 -13.26 6.36 1.03
N LEU A 87 -12.30 6.32 1.95
CA LEU A 87 -12.53 6.52 3.37
C LEU A 87 -11.39 7.32 4.00
N ARG A 88 -11.65 7.91 5.17
CA ARG A 88 -10.65 8.69 5.90
C ARG A 88 -9.81 7.77 6.78
N ALA A 89 -8.49 7.84 6.66
CA ALA A 89 -7.59 7.12 7.55
C ALA A 89 -7.66 7.71 8.98
N PRO A 90 -7.38 6.89 10.02
CA PRO A 90 -7.21 7.37 11.39
C PRO A 90 -6.21 8.52 11.50
N ARG A 91 -6.40 9.41 12.47
CA ARG A 91 -5.44 10.48 12.78
C ARG A 91 -4.25 9.98 13.59
N GLN A 92 -4.43 8.87 14.29
CA GLN A 92 -3.39 8.21 15.04
C GLN A 92 -2.48 7.44 14.08
N PRO A 93 -1.16 7.70 14.08
CA PRO A 93 -0.21 6.85 13.39
C PRO A 93 -0.13 5.46 14.04
N GLY A 94 0.09 4.41 13.24
CA GLY A 94 0.13 3.03 13.73
C GLY A 94 -0.10 1.97 12.64
N TYR A 95 -0.18 0.71 13.06
CA TYR A 95 -0.43 -0.49 12.27
C TYR A 95 -1.80 -1.11 12.61
N HIS A 96 -2.84 -0.57 12.01
CA HIS A 96 -4.23 -0.92 12.26
C HIS A 96 -4.70 -2.09 11.39
N THR A 97 -5.91 -2.58 11.66
CA THR A 97 -6.61 -3.53 10.79
C THR A 97 -7.90 -2.91 10.24
N LEU A 98 -8.01 -2.81 8.91
CA LEU A 98 -9.23 -2.40 8.22
C LEU A 98 -10.10 -3.61 7.89
N ARG A 99 -11.35 -3.58 8.34
CA ARG A 99 -12.40 -4.55 7.98
C ARG A 99 -13.40 -3.90 7.05
N LEU A 100 -13.57 -4.48 5.86
CA LEU A 100 -14.48 -4.01 4.82
C LEU A 100 -15.22 -5.22 4.23
N GLY A 101 -16.51 -5.35 4.52
CA GLY A 101 -17.25 -6.57 4.19
C GLY A 101 -16.62 -7.80 4.86
N SER A 102 -16.26 -8.82 4.08
CA SER A 102 -15.52 -10.00 4.54
C SER A 102 -13.99 -9.85 4.50
N ALA A 103 -13.48 -8.75 3.94
CA ALA A 103 -12.04 -8.52 3.84
C ALA A 103 -11.47 -7.97 5.15
N SER A 104 -10.29 -8.46 5.52
CA SER A 104 -9.44 -7.92 6.58
C SER A 104 -8.10 -7.55 5.97
N ILE A 105 -7.70 -6.29 6.11
CA ILE A 105 -6.53 -5.71 5.43
C ILE A 105 -5.69 -4.93 6.43
N ALA A 106 -4.38 -5.18 6.46
CA ALA A 106 -3.46 -4.41 7.29
C ALA A 106 -3.40 -2.95 6.81
N LEU A 107 -3.39 -1.99 7.74
CA LEU A 107 -3.36 -0.57 7.46
C LEU A 107 -2.24 0.13 8.23
N ALA A 108 -1.21 0.60 7.53
CA ALA A 108 -0.17 1.44 8.13
C ALA A 108 -0.50 2.92 7.93
N VAL A 109 -0.63 3.65 9.04
CA VAL A 109 -0.86 5.10 9.05
C VAL A 109 0.42 5.81 9.45
N ALA A 110 1.02 6.51 8.50
CA ALA A 110 2.25 7.27 8.69
C ALA A 110 1.99 8.67 9.25
N PRO A 111 2.87 9.18 10.14
CA PRO A 111 2.84 10.57 10.57
C PRO A 111 3.12 11.51 9.37
N PRO A 112 2.69 12.78 9.44
CA PRO A 112 2.89 13.73 8.33
C PRO A 112 4.37 14.06 8.07
N ARG A 113 5.24 13.86 9.07
CA ARG A 113 6.68 14.08 9.00
C ARG A 113 7.40 13.06 9.87
N THR A 114 8.59 12.68 9.45
CA THR A 114 9.53 11.94 10.30
C THR A 114 9.84 12.76 11.56
N PRO A 115 9.86 12.15 12.76
CA PRO A 115 10.29 12.84 13.96
C PRO A 115 11.70 13.41 13.76
N ARG A 116 11.91 14.64 14.22
CA ARG A 116 13.26 15.20 14.27
C ARG A 116 13.96 14.62 15.49
N PRO A 117 15.22 14.16 15.37
CA PRO A 117 16.00 13.88 16.56
C PRO A 117 16.12 15.18 17.40
N PRO A 118 16.33 15.05 18.72
CA PRO A 118 16.64 16.20 19.56
C PRO A 118 17.79 17.02 18.97
N ARG A 119 17.69 18.35 19.01
CA ARG A 119 18.72 19.24 18.46
C ARG A 119 20.01 19.11 19.29
N ALA A 120 20.97 18.33 18.82
CA ALA A 120 22.31 18.34 19.37
C ALA A 120 23.01 19.66 19.01
N ARG A 121 23.68 20.31 19.97
CA ARG A 121 24.36 21.59 19.76
C ARG A 121 25.60 21.48 18.87
N GLN A 122 26.16 20.30 18.71
CA GLN A 122 27.15 19.87 17.71
C GLN A 122 27.15 18.34 17.80
N ALA A 123 26.72 17.63 16.76
CA ALA A 123 26.80 16.17 16.69
C ALA A 123 27.64 15.79 15.48
N TRP A 124 28.95 15.77 15.68
CA TRP A 124 29.85 14.93 14.90
C TRP A 124 30.17 13.74 15.81
N ALA A 125 29.89 12.53 15.33
CA ALA A 125 30.19 11.30 16.05
C ALA A 125 30.98 10.40 15.10
N TRP A 126 32.27 10.26 15.40
CA TRP A 126 33.15 9.15 15.03
C TRP A 126 34.13 8.99 16.19
N ASP A 127 34.19 7.79 16.77
CA ASP A 127 35.33 7.33 17.59
C ASP A 127 36.33 6.64 16.66
#